data_AF-F6IK50-F1
#
_entry.id   AF-F6IK50-F1
#
_cell.length_a   1.000
_cell.length_b   1.000
_cell.length_c   1.000
_cell.angle_alpha   90.00
_cell.angle_beta   90.00
_cell.angle_gamma   90.00
#
_symmetry.space_group_name_H-M   'P 1'
#
loop_
_entity.id
_entity.type
_entity.pdbx_description
1 polymer ?
#
loop_
_entity_poly.entity_id
_entity_poly.type
_entity_poly.pdbx_seq_one_letter_code
_entity_poly.pdbx_strand_id
1 'polypeptide(L)'
;MFPRQACGSEQTGQQDAVRELRRNISQIYEFNHTDGVPPVSANVFAPKVESTMCAAMNNAEAPDMLAELRAATAQAHARLDGAFGALDLSERDGLARFLSAHAIGLGPLFPVFRNFVESELGMNCPDYPAMLSEDLRSLGNDPDDLPQLAVDPALQAPSAPVGVGYVVAGSRLGMAVLRKQGYWGEQSTSATPGRYMEDESGHAVWKTLMPWLKGRTFDQGEREAVTAAALAAFSSFASAFAVSAGRKNTIETGADG
;
A
#
# COMPACT_ATOMS: atom_id res chain seq x y z
N MET A 1 -4.60 29.11 46.30
CA MET A 1 -5.44 29.49 45.14
C MET A 1 -4.63 29.17 43.90
N PHE A 2 -4.84 27.98 43.31
CA PHE A 2 -4.15 27.52 42.11
C PHE A 2 -5.20 27.43 40.98
N PRO A 3 -4.94 27.95 39.77
CA PRO A 3 -5.89 27.80 38.68
C PRO A 3 -5.72 26.42 38.01
N ARG A 4 -6.86 25.75 37.80
CA ARG A 4 -6.99 24.55 36.95
C ARG A 4 -6.74 24.94 35.50
N GLN A 5 -5.78 24.29 34.84
CA GLN A 5 -5.64 24.34 33.38
C GLN A 5 -6.67 23.42 32.72
N ALA A 6 -7.29 23.93 31.66
CA ALA A 6 -8.30 23.26 30.86
C ALA A 6 -7.64 22.26 29.89
N CYS A 7 -7.95 20.98 30.06
CA CYS A 7 -7.76 19.93 29.06
C CYS A 7 -9.02 19.93 28.18
N GLY A 8 -8.95 20.47 26.96
CA GLY A 8 -10.15 20.57 26.11
C GLY A 8 -9.97 20.94 24.64
N SER A 9 -8.77 21.25 24.16
CA SER A 9 -8.57 21.71 22.77
C SER A 9 -8.03 20.66 21.80
N GLU A 10 -7.44 19.56 22.27
CA GLU A 10 -6.86 18.52 21.38
C GLU A 10 -7.87 17.42 21.00
N GLN A 11 -8.91 17.18 21.80
CA GLN A 11 -9.94 16.17 21.49
C GLN A 11 -10.90 16.60 20.37
N THR A 12 -11.11 17.90 20.18
CA THR A 12 -12.08 18.43 19.19
C THR A 12 -11.56 18.27 17.76
N GLY A 13 -10.27 18.56 17.51
CA GLY A 13 -9.67 18.43 16.18
C GLY A 13 -9.59 16.98 15.67
N GLN A 14 -9.39 16.01 16.57
CA GLN A 14 -9.34 14.60 16.20
C GLN A 14 -10.74 14.03 15.93
N GLN A 15 -11.77 14.51 16.62
CA GLN A 15 -13.16 14.13 16.35
C GLN A 15 -13.69 14.74 15.05
N ASP A 16 -13.28 15.97 14.72
CA ASP A 16 -13.66 16.63 13.46
C ASP A 16 -12.99 15.95 12.25
N ALA A 17 -11.72 15.57 12.35
CA ALA A 17 -11.02 14.81 11.30
C ALA A 17 -11.64 13.42 11.06
N VAL A 18 -12.06 12.73 12.12
CA VAL A 18 -12.76 11.43 12.00
C VAL A 18 -14.16 11.59 11.42
N ARG A 19 -14.84 12.71 11.69
CA ARG A 19 -16.16 13.04 11.13
C ARG A 19 -16.07 13.38 9.64
N GLU A 20 -15.02 14.07 9.24
CA GLU A 20 -14.76 14.43 7.85
C GLU A 20 -14.33 13.21 7.01
N LEU A 21 -13.53 12.30 7.58
CA LEU A 21 -13.22 11.01 6.96
C LEU A 21 -14.49 10.16 6.74
N ARG A 22 -15.39 10.10 7.72
CA ARG A 22 -16.67 9.38 7.60
C ARG A 22 -17.57 9.98 6.51
N ARG A 23 -17.57 11.31 6.36
CA ARG A 23 -18.34 12.00 5.31
C ARG A 23 -17.81 11.68 3.91
N ASN A 24 -16.48 11.65 3.73
CA ASN A 24 -15.87 11.33 2.44
C ASN A 24 -16.04 9.85 2.05
N ILE A 25 -16.06 8.94 3.02
CA ILE A 25 -16.33 7.52 2.76
C ILE A 25 -17.80 7.29 2.35
N SER A 26 -18.75 8.03 2.91
CA SER A 26 -20.16 7.94 2.49
C SER A 26 -20.41 8.42 1.06
N GLN A 27 -19.63 9.37 0.54
CA GLN A 27 -19.79 9.85 -0.84
C GLN A 27 -19.26 8.86 -1.90
N ILE A 28 -18.44 7.88 -1.50
CA ILE A 28 -17.87 6.87 -2.41
C ILE A 28 -18.83 5.66 -2.57
N TYR A 29 -19.85 5.53 -1.73
CA TYR A 29 -20.81 4.40 -1.75
C TYR A 29 -22.19 4.72 -2.33
N GLU A 30 -22.44 5.93 -2.83
CA GLU A 30 -23.69 6.29 -3.54
C GLU A 30 -23.60 6.06 -5.06
N PHE A 31 -23.11 4.90 -5.47
CA PHE A 31 -23.26 4.41 -6.84
C PHE A 31 -23.58 2.93 -6.81
N ASN A 32 -24.78 2.59 -6.32
CA ASN A 32 -25.58 1.40 -6.64
C ASN A 32 -26.70 1.26 -5.61
N HIS A 33 -27.91 1.73 -5.93
CA HIS A 33 -29.19 1.02 -5.74
C HIS A 33 -30.35 2.00 -5.98
N THR A 34 -31.03 1.83 -7.11
CA THR A 34 -32.35 2.40 -7.37
C THR A 34 -33.44 1.39 -6.96
N ASP A 35 -34.51 1.95 -6.38
CA ASP A 35 -35.90 1.49 -6.33
C ASP A 35 -36.38 0.53 -5.21
N GLY A 36 -37.01 1.14 -4.19
CA GLY A 36 -38.47 1.04 -4.01
C GLY A 36 -39.05 0.03 -3.00
N VAL A 37 -39.26 0.44 -1.73
CA VAL A 37 -40.28 -0.15 -0.82
C VAL A 37 -40.83 0.94 0.15
N PRO A 38 -42.16 1.08 0.36
CA PRO A 38 -42.76 2.11 1.23
C PRO A 38 -42.80 1.71 2.73
N PRO A 39 -43.03 2.65 3.67
CA PRO A 39 -42.85 2.42 5.09
C PRO A 39 -44.09 1.76 5.74
N VAL A 40 -43.86 0.87 6.71
CA VAL A 40 -44.89 0.34 7.61
C VAL A 40 -44.71 0.98 8.99
N SER A 41 -45.80 1.56 9.50
CA SER A 41 -45.87 2.30 10.77
C SER A 41 -45.58 1.45 12.01
N ALA A 42 -44.95 2.10 12.99
CA ALA A 42 -44.82 1.63 14.36
C ALA A 42 -46.18 1.66 15.08
N ASN A 43 -46.59 0.56 15.74
CA ASN A 43 -46.76 0.53 17.21
C ASN A 43 -47.11 -0.88 17.77
N VAL A 44 -46.68 -1.08 19.02
CA VAL A 44 -47.15 -2.04 20.07
C VAL A 44 -46.68 -3.51 20.03
N PHE A 45 -45.68 -3.87 20.86
CA PHE A 45 -45.81 -4.70 22.09
C PHE A 45 -44.40 -5.00 22.68
N ALA A 46 -44.09 -4.49 23.88
CA ALA A 46 -43.04 -5.05 24.75
C ALA A 46 -43.69 -6.12 25.66
N PRO A 47 -43.00 -7.16 26.19
CA PRO A 47 -41.60 -7.17 26.63
C PRO A 47 -40.83 -8.49 26.38
N LYS A 48 -39.67 -8.43 25.72
CA LYS A 48 -38.61 -9.46 25.83
C LYS A 48 -37.26 -8.94 25.32
N VAL A 49 -36.79 -7.81 25.86
CA VAL A 49 -35.60 -7.10 25.32
C VAL A 49 -34.37 -7.09 26.22
N GLU A 50 -34.47 -7.46 27.50
CA GLU A 50 -33.30 -7.34 28.40
C GLU A 50 -32.27 -8.47 28.26
N SER A 51 -32.66 -9.67 27.79
CA SER A 51 -31.71 -10.79 27.65
C SER A 51 -30.97 -10.81 26.30
N THR A 52 -31.51 -10.16 25.27
CA THR A 52 -30.93 -10.19 23.91
C THR A 52 -29.98 -9.01 23.67
N MET A 53 -30.11 -7.90 24.42
CA MET A 53 -29.22 -6.74 24.27
C MET A 53 -27.79 -6.98 24.78
N CYS A 54 -27.59 -7.76 25.85
CA CYS A 54 -26.22 -8.07 26.30
C CYS A 54 -25.46 -9.02 25.34
N ALA A 55 -26.17 -9.88 24.60
CA ALA A 55 -25.55 -10.74 23.59
C ALA A 55 -25.32 -9.99 22.26
N ALA A 56 -26.19 -9.04 21.90
CA ALA A 56 -26.05 -8.23 20.70
C ALA A 56 -24.97 -7.12 20.81
N MET A 57 -24.51 -6.80 22.02
CA MET A 57 -23.44 -5.82 22.24
C MET A 57 -22.03 -6.43 22.29
N ASN A 58 -21.89 -7.75 22.10
CA ASN A 58 -20.58 -8.44 22.16
C ASN A 58 -20.14 -9.14 20.86
N ASN A 59 -20.85 -8.96 19.73
CA ASN A 59 -20.35 -9.36 18.42
C ASN A 59 -19.90 -8.13 17.62
N ALA A 60 -18.87 -7.43 18.12
CA ALA A 60 -17.96 -6.79 17.19
C ALA A 60 -17.18 -7.94 16.55
N GLU A 61 -17.70 -8.49 15.44
CA GLU A 61 -16.94 -9.39 14.59
C GLU A 61 -15.57 -8.74 14.39
N ALA A 62 -14.50 -9.42 14.85
CA ALA A 62 -13.16 -8.88 14.73
C ALA A 62 -12.98 -8.44 13.26
N PRO A 63 -12.47 -7.21 13.02
CA PRO A 63 -12.41 -6.66 11.67
C PRO A 63 -11.77 -7.69 10.74
N ASP A 64 -12.33 -7.87 9.53
CA ASP A 64 -11.70 -8.77 8.57
C ASP A 64 -10.22 -8.37 8.36
N MET A 65 -9.37 -9.32 7.97
CA MET A 65 -7.93 -9.08 7.86
C MET A 65 -7.60 -7.88 6.94
N LEU A 66 -8.46 -7.62 5.95
CA LEU A 66 -8.30 -6.49 5.03
C LEU A 66 -8.55 -5.13 5.72
N ALA A 67 -9.59 -5.04 6.55
CA ALA A 67 -9.88 -3.85 7.34
C ALA A 67 -8.77 -3.60 8.37
N GLU A 68 -8.25 -4.65 9.00
CA GLU A 68 -7.11 -4.55 9.92
C GLU A 68 -5.85 -4.04 9.20
N LEU A 69 -5.49 -4.64 8.05
CA LEU A 69 -4.35 -4.21 7.25
C LEU A 69 -4.47 -2.73 6.86
N ARG A 70 -5.62 -2.32 6.33
CA ARG A 70 -5.86 -0.92 5.95
C ARG A 70 -5.68 0.04 7.13
N ALA A 71 -6.20 -0.31 8.30
CA ALA A 71 -6.08 0.52 9.49
C ALA A 71 -4.62 0.58 9.98
N ALA A 72 -3.96 -0.56 10.08
CA ALA A 72 -2.59 -0.66 10.57
C ALA A 72 -1.58 0.04 9.66
N THR A 73 -1.75 -0.05 8.34
CA THR A 73 -0.80 0.50 7.37
C THR A 73 -1.13 1.92 6.90
N ALA A 74 -2.26 2.51 7.31
CA ALA A 74 -2.71 3.82 6.81
C ALA A 74 -1.65 4.92 6.93
N GLN A 75 -1.00 5.04 8.09
CA GLN A 75 0.01 6.07 8.31
C GLN A 75 1.28 5.81 7.47
N ALA A 76 1.72 4.56 7.40
CA ALA A 76 2.90 4.18 6.61
C ALA A 76 2.66 4.44 5.12
N HIS A 77 1.47 4.09 4.63
CA HIS A 77 1.03 4.39 3.27
C HIS A 77 1.04 5.89 2.98
N ALA A 78 0.40 6.71 3.83
CA ALA A 78 0.35 8.17 3.62
C ALA A 78 1.74 8.82 3.59
N ARG A 79 2.67 8.37 4.44
CA ARG A 79 4.05 8.85 4.44
C ARG A 79 4.79 8.48 3.15
N LEU A 80 4.63 7.23 2.71
CA LEU A 80 5.31 6.73 1.51
C LEU A 80 4.77 7.39 0.25
N ASP A 81 3.45 7.57 0.18
CA ASP A 81 2.76 8.29 -0.91
C ASP A 81 3.25 9.74 -1.00
N GLY A 82 3.34 10.45 0.14
CA GLY A 82 3.90 11.80 0.17
C GLY A 82 5.37 11.87 -0.25
N ALA A 83 6.18 10.86 0.11
CA ALA A 83 7.60 10.80 -0.25
C ALA A 83 7.78 10.58 -1.77
N PHE A 84 7.09 9.59 -2.34
CA PHE A 84 7.15 9.33 -3.78
C PHE A 84 6.47 10.42 -4.60
N GLY A 85 5.38 11.01 -4.11
CA GLY A 85 4.69 12.13 -4.76
C GLY A 85 5.50 13.42 -4.82
N ALA A 86 6.60 13.52 -4.07
CA ALA A 86 7.55 14.63 -4.19
C ALA A 86 8.56 14.46 -5.34
N LEU A 87 8.59 13.30 -6.00
CA LEU A 87 9.42 13.09 -7.19
C LEU A 87 8.71 13.63 -8.43
N ASP A 88 9.44 14.36 -9.26
CA ASP A 88 8.99 14.69 -10.60
C ASP A 88 9.32 13.55 -11.56
N LEU A 89 8.34 12.69 -11.85
CA LEU A 89 8.54 11.54 -12.73
C LEU A 89 8.63 11.93 -14.21
N SER A 90 8.30 13.17 -14.60
CA SER A 90 8.51 13.66 -15.96
C SER A 90 9.99 13.95 -16.25
N GLU A 91 10.80 14.08 -15.20
CA GLU A 91 12.24 14.25 -15.27
C GLU A 91 12.98 12.92 -15.13
N ARG A 92 14.07 12.76 -15.89
CA ARG A 92 14.87 11.53 -15.94
C ARG A 92 15.36 11.11 -14.56
N ASP A 93 15.85 12.06 -13.77
CA ASP A 93 16.42 11.80 -12.45
C ASP A 93 15.33 11.41 -11.43
N GLY A 94 14.13 12.00 -11.55
CA GLY A 94 13.00 11.64 -10.71
C GLY A 94 12.52 10.22 -10.99
N LEU A 95 12.42 9.83 -12.28
CA LEU A 95 12.13 8.45 -12.66
C LEU A 95 13.24 7.48 -12.22
N ALA A 96 14.51 7.81 -12.44
CA ALA A 96 15.63 6.96 -12.04
C ALA A 96 15.62 6.69 -10.53
N ARG A 97 15.34 7.72 -9.73
CA ARG A 97 15.21 7.60 -8.27
C ARG A 97 13.99 6.76 -7.87
N PHE A 98 12.85 6.94 -8.54
CA PHE A 98 11.65 6.14 -8.32
C PHE A 98 11.91 4.65 -8.55
N LEU A 99 12.50 4.30 -9.71
CA LEU A 99 12.81 2.91 -10.06
C LEU A 99 13.89 2.32 -9.14
N SER A 100 14.92 3.10 -8.80
CA SER A 100 15.95 2.67 -7.85
C SER A 100 15.34 2.32 -6.49
N ALA A 101 14.46 3.18 -5.95
CA ALA A 101 13.77 2.92 -4.69
C ALA A 101 12.89 1.66 -4.75
N HIS A 102 12.21 1.41 -5.87
CA HIS A 102 11.42 0.18 -6.04
C HIS A 102 12.31 -1.05 -6.13
N ALA A 103 13.42 -1.00 -6.87
CA ALA A 103 14.37 -2.11 -6.98
C ALA A 103 14.98 -2.49 -5.62
N ILE A 104 15.45 -1.49 -4.87
CA ILE A 104 16.00 -1.68 -3.52
C ILE A 104 14.93 -2.23 -2.57
N GLY A 105 13.75 -1.60 -2.54
CA GLY A 105 12.67 -1.94 -1.60
C GLY A 105 12.04 -3.30 -1.86
N LEU A 106 11.97 -3.72 -3.13
CA LEU A 106 11.48 -5.05 -3.51
C LEU A 106 12.50 -6.15 -3.24
N GLY A 107 13.80 -5.86 -3.18
CA GLY A 107 14.86 -6.85 -2.95
C GLY A 107 14.53 -7.89 -1.86
N PRO A 108 14.30 -7.48 -0.60
CA PRO A 108 13.97 -8.41 0.48
C PRO A 108 12.54 -8.99 0.40
N LEU A 109 11.62 -8.32 -0.33
CA LEU A 109 10.20 -8.68 -0.36
C LEU A 109 9.86 -9.67 -1.48
N PHE A 110 10.57 -9.57 -2.60
CA PHE A 110 10.18 -10.21 -3.85
C PHE A 110 10.25 -11.74 -3.82
N PRO A 111 11.25 -12.40 -3.19
CA PRO A 111 11.23 -13.86 -3.05
C PRO A 111 10.00 -14.36 -2.29
N VAL A 112 9.61 -13.66 -1.21
CA VAL A 112 8.42 -13.96 -0.41
C VAL A 112 7.15 -13.75 -1.23
N PHE A 113 7.07 -12.62 -1.92
CA PHE A 113 5.94 -12.28 -2.80
C PHE A 113 5.77 -13.31 -3.93
N ARG A 114 6.84 -13.64 -4.64
CA ARG A 114 6.82 -14.60 -5.75
C ARG A 114 6.29 -15.95 -5.29
N ASN A 115 6.85 -16.49 -4.20
CA ASN A 115 6.42 -17.77 -3.66
C ASN A 115 4.93 -17.77 -3.28
N PHE A 116 4.45 -16.68 -2.68
CA PHE A 116 3.03 -16.53 -2.33
C PHE A 116 2.12 -16.49 -3.56
N VAL A 117 2.47 -15.70 -4.57
CA VAL A 117 1.67 -15.58 -5.80
C VAL A 117 1.60 -16.92 -6.54
N GLU A 118 2.71 -17.64 -6.63
CA GLU A 118 2.79 -18.91 -7.35
C GLU A 118 2.13 -20.06 -6.57
N SER A 119 2.37 -20.16 -5.26
CA SER A 119 1.95 -21.31 -4.45
C SER A 119 0.55 -21.15 -3.85
N GLU A 120 0.20 -19.96 -3.35
CA GLU A 120 -1.05 -19.74 -2.63
C GLU A 120 -2.15 -19.14 -3.52
N LEU A 121 -1.77 -18.31 -4.49
CA LEU A 121 -2.73 -17.72 -5.44
C LEU A 121 -2.81 -18.51 -6.75
N GLY A 122 -1.86 -19.41 -7.03
CA GLY A 122 -1.84 -20.23 -8.25
C GLY A 122 -1.65 -19.40 -9.53
N MET A 123 -0.93 -18.29 -9.45
CA MET A 123 -0.72 -17.35 -10.55
C MET A 123 0.75 -17.31 -10.98
N ASN A 124 1.00 -16.94 -12.24
CA ASN A 124 2.36 -16.58 -12.64
C ASN A 124 2.76 -15.24 -12.01
N CYS A 125 3.88 -15.21 -11.27
CA CYS A 125 4.36 -13.97 -10.67
C CYS A 125 5.03 -13.08 -11.73
N PRO A 126 4.70 -11.78 -11.79
CA PRO A 126 5.43 -10.84 -12.64
C PRO A 126 6.88 -10.70 -12.18
N ASP A 127 7.82 -10.64 -13.12
CA ASP A 127 9.25 -10.52 -12.79
C ASP A 127 9.66 -9.04 -12.60
N TYR A 128 9.23 -8.45 -11.48
CA TYR A 128 9.54 -7.06 -11.17
C TYR A 128 11.05 -6.76 -11.10
N PRO A 129 11.93 -7.60 -10.51
CA PRO A 129 13.37 -7.36 -10.54
C PRO A 129 13.93 -7.28 -11.95
N ALA A 130 13.50 -8.18 -12.86
CA ALA A 130 13.93 -8.13 -14.26
C ALA A 130 13.49 -6.83 -14.95
N MET A 131 12.21 -6.45 -14.79
CA MET A 131 11.67 -5.21 -15.36
C MET A 131 12.40 -3.97 -14.85
N LEU A 132 12.60 -3.86 -13.53
CA LEU A 132 13.30 -2.74 -12.90
C LEU A 132 14.77 -2.66 -13.35
N SER A 133 15.43 -3.81 -13.47
CA SER A 133 16.82 -3.87 -13.92
C SER A 133 16.96 -3.41 -15.38
N GLU A 134 16.03 -3.80 -16.25
CA GLU A 134 16.01 -3.38 -17.65
C GLU A 134 15.74 -1.87 -17.78
N ASP A 135 14.76 -1.37 -17.03
CA ASP A 135 14.40 0.06 -17.04
C ASP A 135 15.53 0.93 -16.44
N LEU A 136 16.21 0.49 -15.39
CA LEU A 136 17.36 1.22 -14.84
C LEU A 136 18.53 1.28 -15.82
N ARG A 137 18.82 0.17 -16.52
CA ARG A 137 19.88 0.15 -17.54
C ARG A 137 19.55 1.04 -18.72
N SER A 138 18.29 1.14 -19.14
CA SER A 138 17.88 2.07 -20.20
C SER A 138 18.08 3.54 -19.77
N LEU A 139 18.00 3.81 -18.46
CA LEU A 139 18.37 5.08 -17.85
C LEU A 139 19.87 5.25 -17.62
N GLY A 140 20.73 4.31 -18.02
CA GLY A 140 22.17 4.37 -17.79
C GLY A 140 22.57 4.21 -16.31
N ASN A 141 21.70 3.61 -15.49
CA ASN A 141 22.02 3.23 -14.11
C ASN A 141 22.31 1.74 -14.05
N ASP A 142 23.38 1.36 -13.36
CA ASP A 142 23.62 -0.05 -13.08
C ASP A 142 22.75 -0.50 -11.89
N PRO A 143 21.86 -1.50 -12.07
CA PRO A 143 21.12 -2.09 -10.97
C PRO A 143 22.02 -2.83 -9.96
N ASP A 144 23.20 -3.29 -10.37
CA ASP A 144 24.12 -4.01 -9.47
C ASP A 144 24.82 -3.07 -8.47
N ASP A 145 24.85 -1.76 -8.76
CA ASP A 145 25.34 -0.70 -7.87
C ASP A 145 24.31 -0.28 -6.81
N LEU A 146 23.09 -0.84 -6.83
CA LEU A 146 22.07 -0.51 -5.86
C LEU A 146 22.38 -1.11 -4.48
N PRO A 147 22.17 -0.37 -3.39
CA PRO A 147 22.32 -0.92 -2.05
C PRO A 147 21.30 -2.03 -1.80
N GLN A 148 21.72 -3.06 -1.08
CA GLN A 148 20.83 -4.11 -0.58
C GLN A 148 20.35 -3.77 0.83
N LEU A 149 19.05 -3.96 1.08
CA LEU A 149 18.49 -3.83 2.42
C LEU A 149 18.60 -5.16 3.17
N ALA A 150 18.78 -5.06 4.49
CA ALA A 150 18.65 -6.22 5.37
C ALA A 150 17.19 -6.73 5.36
N VAL A 151 17.02 -8.05 5.46
CA VAL A 151 15.70 -8.68 5.56
C VAL A 151 15.17 -8.49 6.99
N ASP A 152 14.01 -7.86 7.11
CA ASP A 152 13.35 -7.69 8.40
C ASP A 152 12.90 -9.07 8.95
N PRO A 153 13.17 -9.41 10.23
CA PRO A 153 12.76 -10.67 10.83
C PRO A 153 11.26 -10.96 10.72
N ALA A 154 10.39 -9.93 10.67
CA ALA A 154 8.95 -10.11 10.49
C ALA A 154 8.59 -10.78 9.16
N LEU A 155 9.48 -10.71 8.15
CA LEU A 155 9.29 -11.35 6.85
C LEU A 155 9.54 -12.87 6.88
N GLN A 156 10.05 -13.41 7.99
CA GLN A 156 10.32 -14.85 8.17
C GLN A 156 9.15 -15.59 8.82
N ALA A 157 8.12 -14.89 9.30
CA ALA A 157 6.96 -15.52 9.90
C ALA A 157 6.15 -16.32 8.85
N PRO A 158 5.54 -17.46 9.21
CA PRO A 158 4.79 -18.28 8.26
C PRO A 158 3.68 -17.52 7.51
N SER A 159 3.01 -16.58 8.19
CA SER A 159 1.92 -15.76 7.61
C SER A 159 2.41 -14.45 6.99
N ALA A 160 3.71 -14.14 7.07
CA ALA A 160 4.30 -12.95 6.46
C ALA A 160 4.00 -12.78 4.96
N PRO A 161 3.94 -13.85 4.14
CA PRO A 161 3.70 -13.69 2.71
C PRO A 161 2.37 -13.02 2.36
N VAL A 162 1.35 -13.12 3.23
CA VAL A 162 0.06 -12.45 3.03
C VAL A 162 0.21 -10.93 3.18
N GLY A 163 0.93 -10.47 4.21
CA GLY A 163 1.19 -9.05 4.45
C GLY A 163 2.06 -8.44 3.35
N VAL A 164 3.11 -9.17 2.93
CA VAL A 164 3.95 -8.79 1.78
C VAL A 164 3.13 -8.73 0.49
N GLY A 165 2.29 -9.74 0.24
CA GLY A 165 1.38 -9.81 -0.89
C GLY A 165 0.46 -8.60 -0.97
N TYR A 166 -0.14 -8.20 0.16
CA TYR A 166 -0.98 -7.02 0.27
C TYR A 166 -0.25 -5.74 -0.15
N VAL A 167 0.96 -5.51 0.37
CA VAL A 167 1.71 -4.27 0.08
C VAL A 167 2.25 -4.26 -1.35
N VAL A 168 2.87 -5.35 -1.80
CA VAL A 168 3.50 -5.42 -3.12
C VAL A 168 2.44 -5.38 -4.23
N ALA A 169 1.37 -6.17 -4.14
CA ALA A 169 0.29 -6.11 -5.13
C ALA A 169 -0.48 -4.77 -5.06
N GLY A 170 -0.67 -4.22 -3.86
CA GLY A 170 -1.33 -2.93 -3.64
C GLY A 170 -0.56 -1.76 -4.25
N SER A 171 0.78 -1.78 -4.20
CA SER A 171 1.64 -0.74 -4.79
C SER A 171 1.39 -0.53 -6.29
N ARG A 172 0.95 -1.58 -6.99
CA ARG A 172 0.69 -1.57 -8.43
C ARG A 172 -0.55 -0.74 -8.80
N LEU A 173 -1.51 -0.61 -7.88
CA LEU A 173 -2.69 0.22 -8.08
C LEU A 173 -2.34 1.71 -8.14
N GLY A 174 -1.44 2.16 -7.26
CA GLY A 174 -0.95 3.53 -7.27
C GLY A 174 -0.17 3.84 -8.55
N MET A 175 0.56 2.86 -9.06
CA MET A 175 1.33 3.02 -10.28
C MET A 175 0.45 3.22 -11.54
N ALA A 176 -0.77 2.66 -11.59
CA ALA A 176 -1.72 2.96 -12.67
C ALA A 176 -2.18 4.42 -12.67
N VAL A 177 -2.20 5.08 -11.52
CA VAL A 177 -2.48 6.53 -11.43
C VAL A 177 -1.29 7.32 -11.95
N LEU A 178 -0.07 6.96 -11.55
CA LEU A 178 1.17 7.61 -12.00
C LEU A 178 1.34 7.53 -13.52
N ARG A 179 1.07 6.37 -14.14
CA ARG A 179 1.09 6.22 -15.60
C ARG A 179 0.18 7.22 -16.30
N LYS A 180 -1.04 7.45 -15.79
CA LYS A 180 -1.98 8.41 -16.39
C LYS A 180 -1.52 9.86 -16.31
N GLN A 181 -0.64 10.18 -15.37
CA GLN A 181 -0.07 11.52 -15.22
C GLN A 181 1.11 11.74 -16.18
N GLY A 182 1.64 10.66 -16.75
CA GLY A 182 2.80 10.66 -17.64
C GLY A 182 4.12 10.63 -16.89
N TYR A 183 5.14 10.04 -17.51
CA TYR A 183 6.50 9.97 -16.96
C TYR A 183 7.56 10.05 -18.07
N TRP A 184 8.80 10.29 -17.66
CA TRP A 184 9.96 10.34 -18.54
C TRP A 184 10.08 9.02 -19.32
N GLY A 185 10.12 9.08 -20.64
CA GLY A 185 10.17 7.89 -21.50
C GLY A 185 8.88 7.61 -22.26
N GLU A 186 7.72 7.94 -21.69
CA GLU A 186 6.46 8.00 -22.48
C GLU A 186 6.45 9.24 -23.38
N GLN A 187 7.03 10.34 -22.88
CA GLN A 187 7.08 11.64 -23.58
C GLN A 187 8.29 11.81 -24.50
N SER A 188 9.31 10.95 -24.37
CA SER A 188 10.53 11.04 -25.17
C SER A 188 10.40 10.17 -26.42
N THR A 189 10.47 10.78 -27.60
CA THR A 189 10.37 10.09 -28.90
C THR A 189 11.50 9.08 -29.16
N SER A 190 12.54 9.06 -28.32
CA SER A 190 13.71 8.18 -28.42
C SER A 190 13.82 7.14 -27.31
N ALA A 191 12.93 7.15 -26.31
CA ALA A 191 12.98 6.22 -25.18
C ALA A 191 11.93 5.12 -25.31
N THR A 192 12.31 3.88 -24.96
CA THR A 192 11.33 2.78 -24.81
C THR A 192 10.56 3.00 -23.51
N PRO A 193 9.21 2.87 -23.50
CA PRO A 193 8.44 2.90 -22.26
C PRO A 193 8.95 1.89 -21.24
N GLY A 194 8.97 2.27 -19.97
CA GLY A 194 9.51 1.44 -18.90
C GLY A 194 8.63 0.21 -18.66
N ARG A 195 9.19 -0.99 -18.75
CA ARG A 195 8.43 -2.24 -18.58
C ARG A 195 7.82 -2.35 -17.19
N TYR A 196 8.53 -1.90 -16.16
CA TYR A 196 8.04 -1.88 -14.80
C TYR A 196 6.88 -0.90 -14.64
N MET A 197 6.96 0.27 -15.31
CA MET A 197 5.93 1.30 -15.30
C MET A 197 4.70 0.86 -16.09
N GLU A 198 4.86 0.15 -17.20
CA GLU A 198 3.74 -0.29 -18.03
C GLU A 198 3.08 -1.61 -17.58
N ASP A 199 3.67 -2.32 -16.62
CA ASP A 199 3.14 -3.60 -16.19
C ASP A 199 1.76 -3.48 -15.51
N GLU A 200 0.79 -4.17 -16.09
CA GLU A 200 -0.58 -4.28 -15.57
C GLU A 200 -0.83 -5.61 -14.85
N SER A 201 0.05 -6.60 -14.98
CA SER A 201 -0.18 -7.94 -14.43
C SER A 201 -0.26 -7.96 -12.90
N GLY A 202 0.39 -7.00 -12.23
CA GLY A 202 0.20 -6.76 -10.79
C GLY A 202 -1.25 -6.47 -10.37
N HIS A 203 -2.07 -5.89 -11.24
CA HIS A 203 -3.50 -5.69 -10.97
C HIS A 203 -4.27 -7.01 -10.95
N ALA A 204 -3.86 -7.98 -11.76
CA ALA A 204 -4.46 -9.31 -11.74
C ALA A 204 -4.17 -10.00 -10.39
N VAL A 205 -2.92 -9.89 -9.89
CA VAL A 205 -2.56 -10.40 -8.56
C VAL A 205 -3.43 -9.77 -7.47
N TRP A 206 -3.60 -8.44 -7.49
CA TRP A 206 -4.48 -7.76 -6.53
C TRP A 206 -5.93 -8.27 -6.60
N LYS A 207 -6.49 -8.40 -7.81
CA LYS A 207 -7.85 -8.90 -8.02
C LYS A 207 -8.06 -10.31 -7.49
N THR A 208 -7.04 -11.17 -7.54
CA THR A 208 -7.09 -12.53 -6.98
C THR A 208 -6.88 -12.54 -5.47
N LEU A 209 -5.96 -11.71 -4.96
CA LEU A 209 -5.64 -11.63 -3.54
C LEU A 209 -6.83 -11.17 -2.69
N MET A 210 -7.61 -10.18 -3.15
CA MET A 210 -8.72 -9.64 -2.37
C MET A 210 -9.79 -10.67 -1.96
N PRO A 211 -10.38 -11.47 -2.87
CA PRO A 211 -11.31 -12.52 -2.49
C PRO A 211 -10.63 -13.63 -1.68
N TRP A 212 -9.38 -13.99 -2.00
CA TRP A 212 -8.61 -14.98 -1.24
C TRP A 212 -8.45 -14.57 0.23
N LEU A 213 -8.09 -13.29 0.47
CA LEU A 213 -7.89 -12.73 1.80
C LEU A 213 -9.19 -12.68 2.61
N LYS A 214 -10.31 -12.31 1.95
CA LYS A 214 -11.63 -12.26 2.58
C LYS A 214 -12.22 -13.64 2.89
N GLY A 215 -11.85 -14.66 2.11
CA GLY A 215 -12.34 -16.03 2.28
C GLY A 215 -11.60 -16.84 3.34
N ARG A 216 -10.52 -16.29 3.92
CA ARG A 216 -9.66 -16.99 4.88
C ARG A 216 -9.81 -16.41 6.27
N THR A 217 -9.89 -17.28 7.26
CA THR A 217 -9.84 -16.91 8.68
C THR A 217 -8.40 -16.93 9.16
N PHE A 218 -8.04 -15.95 9.97
CA PHE A 218 -6.73 -15.83 10.60
C PHE A 218 -6.93 -15.83 12.11
N ASP A 219 -6.15 -16.65 12.81
CA ASP A 219 -6.07 -16.55 14.26
C ASP A 219 -5.32 -15.28 14.69
N GLN A 220 -5.30 -14.99 16.00
CA GLN A 220 -4.70 -13.76 16.52
C GLN A 220 -3.19 -13.67 16.22
N GLY A 221 -2.46 -14.78 16.32
CA GLY A 221 -1.01 -14.80 16.06
C GLY A 221 -0.71 -14.63 14.58
N GLU A 222 -1.53 -15.24 13.71
CA GLU A 222 -1.44 -15.03 12.27
C GLU A 222 -1.73 -13.57 11.90
N ARG A 223 -2.77 -12.96 12.46
CA ARG A 223 -3.11 -11.54 12.23
C ARG A 223 -1.96 -10.61 12.59
N GLU A 224 -1.37 -10.81 13.77
CA GLU A 224 -0.21 -10.04 14.23
C GLU A 224 0.98 -10.20 13.27
N ALA A 225 1.27 -11.43 12.82
CA ALA A 225 2.34 -11.70 11.87
C ALA A 225 2.09 -11.07 10.48
N VAL A 226 0.86 -11.15 9.97
CA VAL A 226 0.47 -10.54 8.69
C VAL A 226 0.61 -9.02 8.76
N THR A 227 0.12 -8.41 9.84
CA THR A 227 0.22 -6.96 10.08
C THR A 227 1.67 -6.51 10.24
N ALA A 228 2.48 -7.25 11.01
CA ALA A 228 3.91 -6.96 11.17
C ALA A 228 4.66 -7.03 9.83
N ALA A 229 4.39 -8.05 9.01
CA ALA A 229 5.02 -8.20 7.69
C ALA A 229 4.61 -7.08 6.72
N ALA A 230 3.35 -6.63 6.75
CA ALA A 230 2.90 -5.50 5.94
C ALA A 230 3.62 -4.21 6.34
N LEU A 231 3.75 -3.94 7.65
CA LEU A 231 4.51 -2.77 8.15
C LEU A 231 6.00 -2.86 7.79
N ALA A 232 6.61 -4.05 7.88
CA ALA A 232 7.98 -4.29 7.46
C ALA A 232 8.15 -4.04 5.94
N ALA A 233 7.18 -4.43 5.11
CA ALA A 233 7.19 -4.14 3.68
C ALA A 233 7.14 -2.63 3.39
N PHE A 234 6.29 -1.87 4.08
CA PHE A 234 6.31 -0.39 3.99
C PHE A 234 7.66 0.20 4.46
N SER A 235 8.23 -0.33 5.54
CA SER A 235 9.55 0.08 6.05
C SER A 235 10.67 -0.17 5.02
N SER A 236 10.61 -1.28 4.29
CA SER A 236 11.53 -1.59 3.19
C SER A 236 11.50 -0.51 2.12
N PHE A 237 10.32 -0.14 1.62
CA PHE A 237 10.19 0.93 0.62
C PHE A 237 10.58 2.31 1.16
N ALA A 238 10.28 2.62 2.42
CA ALA A 238 10.69 3.88 3.04
C ALA A 238 12.23 3.98 3.16
N SER A 239 12.87 2.89 3.60
CA SER A 239 14.33 2.80 3.68
C SER A 239 14.97 2.90 2.30
N ALA A 240 14.39 2.21 1.31
CA ALA A 240 14.80 2.26 -0.07
C ALA A 240 14.75 3.67 -0.67
N PHE A 241 13.66 4.40 -0.41
CA PHE A 241 13.51 5.80 -0.85
C PHE A 241 14.55 6.74 -0.22
N ALA A 242 14.91 6.49 1.05
CA ALA A 242 15.92 7.27 1.75
C ALA A 242 17.32 7.05 1.14
N VAL A 243 17.69 5.81 0.84
CA VAL A 243 19.02 5.49 0.30
C VAL A 243 19.14 5.71 -1.21
N SER A 244 18.02 5.75 -1.96
CA SER A 244 18.03 6.03 -3.40
C SER A 244 18.41 7.48 -3.76
N ALA A 245 18.33 8.40 -2.80
CA ALA A 245 18.69 9.81 -2.98
C ALA A 245 20.21 10.06 -3.14
N GLY A 246 21.05 9.07 -2.83
CA GLY A 246 22.49 9.23 -2.70
C GLY A 246 23.31 9.31 -4.00
N ARG A 247 22.69 9.15 -5.18
CA ARG A 247 23.42 9.09 -6.46
C ARG A 247 23.19 10.37 -7.27
N LYS A 248 23.99 11.41 -7.01
CA LYS A 248 24.20 12.46 -8.02
C LYS A 248 25.12 11.87 -9.08
N ASN A 249 24.66 11.78 -10.32
CA ASN A 249 25.56 11.59 -11.46
C ASN A 249 26.49 12.79 -11.50
N THR A 250 27.72 12.63 -11.02
CA THR A 250 28.81 13.54 -11.36
C THR A 250 29.13 13.27 -12.82
N ILE A 251 28.38 13.91 -13.72
CA ILE A 251 28.92 14.17 -15.05
C ILE A 251 29.95 15.27 -14.84
N GLU A 252 31.18 14.87 -14.53
CA GLU A 252 32.32 15.75 -14.77
C GLU A 252 32.32 16.03 -16.27
N THR A 253 31.84 17.22 -16.63
CA THR A 253 32.14 17.83 -17.91
C THR A 253 33.65 17.87 -18.05
N GLY A 254 34.20 16.93 -18.83
CA GLY A 254 35.57 16.99 -19.33
C GLY A 254 35.75 18.29 -20.09
N ALA A 255 36.37 19.26 -19.44
CA ALA A 255 37.04 20.36 -20.09
C ALA A 255 38.47 19.89 -20.36
N ASP A 256 38.71 19.38 -21.56
CA ASP A 256 40.05 19.16 -22.11
C ASP A 256 40.14 19.86 -23.47
N GLY A 257 41.11 20.76 -23.61
CA GLY A 257 41.65 21.23 -24.89
C GLY A 257 41.47 22.71 -25.18
#